data_AF-A0A815PXP7-F1
#
_entry.id   AF-A0A815PXP7-F1
#
_cell.length_a   1.000
_cell.length_b   1.000
_cell.length_c   1.000
_cell.angle_alpha   90.00
_cell.angle_beta   90.00
_cell.angle_gamma   90.00
#
_symmetry.space_group_name_H-M   'P 1'
#
loop_
_entity.id
_entity.type
_entity.pdbx_description
1 polymer ?
#
loop_
_entity_poly.entity_id
_entity_poly.type
_entity_poly.pdbx_seq_one_letter_code
_entity_poly.pdbx_strand_id
1 'polypeptide(L)'
;MIDGIEDITLQSQHISCNTFYQTLLQLLPPKVYVILSVGRSIHSSSSYEIPIREMIEKIEKENCLIELPFTSETINLSDLTLFIKSELNLIQRHISDSVIQTLSKSIYQQLDKQSQMFYILRLILNESYLDYLSLEKKKVDSIDFNLDNILNNYIDHCEQKFGSKICSFIFNYISSSQSAISEIELLDILSCNNEFFLEYYSKDLPKYLRFPPSLWIAIKYMLGK
;
A
#
# COMPACT_ATOMS: atom_id res chain seq x y z
N MET A 1 -16.43 -11.29 1.37
CA MET A 1 -16.11 -10.00 0.76
C MET A 1 -15.08 -10.26 -0.32
N ILE A 2 -15.31 -9.78 -1.53
CA ILE A 2 -14.36 -9.86 -2.66
C ILE A 2 -13.87 -8.43 -2.89
N ASP A 3 -12.57 -8.23 -2.75
CA ASP A 3 -11.94 -6.91 -2.88
C ASP A 3 -11.30 -6.78 -4.28
N GLY A 4 -11.49 -5.65 -4.96
CA GLY A 4 -10.90 -5.36 -6.27
C GLY A 4 -11.35 -6.32 -7.37
N ILE A 5 -12.66 -6.41 -7.66
CA ILE A 5 -13.18 -7.38 -8.64
C ILE A 5 -12.61 -7.16 -10.06
N GLU A 6 -12.18 -5.94 -10.37
CA GLU A 6 -11.53 -5.56 -11.62
C GLU A 6 -10.20 -6.29 -11.88
N ASP A 7 -9.49 -6.67 -10.82
CA ASP A 7 -8.21 -7.39 -10.94
C ASP A 7 -8.42 -8.84 -11.39
N ILE A 8 -9.59 -9.42 -11.07
CA ILE A 8 -9.95 -10.79 -11.46
C ILE A 8 -10.10 -10.88 -12.99
N THR A 9 -10.64 -9.85 -13.63
CA THR A 9 -10.79 -9.78 -15.09
C THR A 9 -9.48 -9.58 -15.83
N LEU A 10 -8.52 -8.86 -15.24
CA LEU A 10 -7.21 -8.64 -15.87
C LEU A 10 -6.39 -9.94 -15.94
N GLN A 11 -6.57 -10.85 -14.99
CA GLN A 11 -5.81 -12.10 -14.91
C GLN A 11 -6.45 -13.26 -15.69
N SER A 12 -7.76 -13.24 -15.93
CA SER A 12 -8.49 -14.37 -16.52
C SER A 12 -9.01 -14.07 -17.93
N GLN A 13 -8.19 -14.35 -18.94
CA GLN A 13 -8.57 -14.19 -20.37
C GLN A 13 -9.74 -15.11 -20.84
N HIS A 14 -10.32 -15.93 -19.96
CA HIS A 14 -11.25 -17.00 -20.35
C HIS A 14 -12.65 -16.96 -19.72
N ILE A 15 -12.92 -16.11 -18.72
CA ILE A 15 -14.25 -16.03 -18.09
C ILE A 15 -14.69 -14.56 -18.03
N SER A 16 -15.83 -14.23 -18.64
CA SER A 16 -16.38 -12.89 -18.55
C SER A 16 -16.86 -12.59 -17.12
N CYS A 17 -16.62 -11.37 -16.63
CA CYS A 17 -16.98 -10.92 -15.28
C CYS A 17 -18.46 -11.18 -14.93
N ASN A 18 -19.35 -11.00 -15.92
CA ASN A 18 -20.78 -11.24 -15.79
C ASN A 18 -21.09 -12.74 -15.53
N THR A 19 -20.36 -13.65 -16.18
CA THR A 19 -20.49 -15.10 -15.97
C THR A 19 -19.98 -15.50 -14.58
N PHE A 20 -18.87 -14.91 -14.14
CA PHE A 20 -18.35 -15.11 -12.78
C PHE A 20 -19.37 -14.65 -11.73
N TYR A 21 -19.92 -13.45 -11.87
CA TYR A 21 -20.93 -12.90 -10.96
C TYR A 21 -22.20 -13.76 -10.89
N GLN A 22 -22.73 -14.17 -12.05
CA GLN A 22 -23.93 -15.03 -12.10
C GLN A 22 -23.68 -16.39 -11.45
N THR A 23 -22.51 -16.98 -11.71
CA THR A 23 -22.11 -18.26 -11.10
C THR A 23 -21.95 -18.11 -9.60
N LEU A 24 -21.33 -17.02 -9.15
CA LEU A 24 -21.16 -16.71 -7.74
C LEU A 24 -22.53 -16.63 -7.05
N LEU A 25 -23.47 -15.84 -7.59
CA LEU A 25 -24.80 -15.69 -7.01
C LEU A 25 -25.62 -16.99 -6.97
N GLN A 26 -25.48 -17.86 -7.99
CA GLN A 26 -26.20 -19.14 -8.03
C GLN A 26 -25.65 -20.17 -7.05
N LEU A 27 -24.36 -20.09 -6.72
CA LEU A 27 -23.70 -21.04 -5.81
C LEU A 27 -23.82 -20.65 -4.33
N LEU A 28 -24.27 -19.44 -4.02
CA LEU A 28 -24.37 -18.98 -2.64
C LEU A 28 -25.57 -19.62 -1.94
N PRO A 29 -25.36 -20.16 -0.72
CA PRO A 29 -26.47 -20.64 0.11
C PRO A 29 -27.48 -19.52 0.42
N PRO A 30 -28.75 -19.86 0.69
CA PRO A 30 -29.73 -18.88 1.12
C PRO A 30 -29.26 -18.15 2.39
N LYS A 31 -29.40 -16.81 2.41
CA LYS A 31 -28.94 -15.88 3.46
C LYS A 31 -27.45 -15.57 3.52
N VAL A 32 -26.66 -16.01 2.54
CA VAL A 32 -25.27 -15.54 2.39
C VAL A 32 -25.26 -14.29 1.52
N TYR A 33 -24.71 -13.20 2.06
CA TYR A 33 -24.55 -11.94 1.34
C TYR A 33 -23.10 -11.79 0.86
N VAL A 34 -22.92 -11.25 -0.34
CA VAL A 34 -21.61 -10.93 -0.88
C VAL A 34 -21.45 -9.43 -0.95
N ILE A 35 -20.33 -8.97 -0.42
CA ILE A 35 -19.85 -7.60 -0.55
C ILE A 35 -18.74 -7.62 -1.60
N LEU A 36 -18.89 -6.82 -2.64
CA LEU A 36 -17.92 -6.62 -3.71
C LEU A 36 -17.38 -5.19 -3.59
N SER A 37 -16.06 -5.01 -3.67
CA SER A 37 -15.47 -3.68 -3.87
C SER A 37 -14.97 -3.56 -5.31
N VAL A 38 -15.05 -2.34 -5.83
CA VAL A 38 -14.67 -2.00 -7.19
C VAL A 38 -13.99 -0.63 -7.20
N GLY A 39 -12.83 -0.53 -7.84
CA GLY A 39 -12.08 0.71 -8.01
C GLY A 39 -12.77 1.70 -8.95
N ARG A 40 -12.69 3.01 -8.63
CA ARG A 40 -13.30 4.10 -9.41
C ARG A 40 -12.73 4.31 -10.81
N SER A 41 -11.56 3.74 -11.13
CA SER A 41 -10.91 3.91 -12.45
C SER A 41 -11.65 3.26 -13.62
N ILE A 42 -12.69 2.47 -13.34
CA ILE A 42 -13.50 1.76 -14.36
C ILE A 42 -14.45 2.70 -15.11
N HIS A 43 -14.50 3.99 -14.74
CA HIS A 43 -15.27 4.98 -15.47
C HIS A 43 -14.47 5.67 -16.59
N SER A 44 -13.17 5.38 -16.78
CA SER A 44 -12.29 6.15 -17.67
C SER A 44 -11.56 5.39 -18.79
N SER A 45 -11.72 4.06 -18.97
CA SER A 45 -10.94 3.29 -19.98
C SER A 45 -11.75 2.37 -20.93
N SER A 46 -11.91 2.84 -22.16
CA SER A 46 -12.88 2.42 -23.18
C SER A 46 -12.76 1.03 -23.86
N SER A 47 -12.15 -0.03 -23.30
CA SER A 47 -12.10 -1.32 -24.04
C SER A 47 -12.18 -2.64 -23.27
N TYR A 48 -11.86 -2.68 -21.97
CA TYR A 48 -11.96 -3.92 -21.17
C TYR A 48 -13.07 -3.89 -20.10
N GLU A 49 -13.86 -2.81 -20.07
CA GLU A 49 -14.78 -2.47 -18.97
C GLU A 49 -16.25 -2.90 -19.19
N ILE A 50 -16.61 -3.37 -20.38
CA ILE A 50 -18.02 -3.66 -20.74
C ILE A 50 -18.68 -4.66 -19.76
N PRO A 51 -18.05 -5.80 -19.38
CA PRO A 51 -18.69 -6.76 -18.49
C PRO A 51 -18.85 -6.27 -17.05
N ILE A 52 -17.93 -5.43 -16.56
CA ILE A 52 -18.00 -4.86 -15.20
C ILE A 52 -19.06 -3.78 -15.16
N ARG A 53 -19.12 -2.92 -16.17
CA ARG A 53 -20.14 -1.87 -16.29
C ARG A 53 -21.55 -2.46 -16.33
N GLU A 54 -21.78 -3.51 -17.12
CA GLU A 54 -23.07 -4.22 -17.15
C GLU A 54 -23.44 -4.82 -15.79
N MET A 55 -22.46 -5.31 -15.03
CA MET A 55 -22.67 -5.83 -13.68
C MET A 55 -23.03 -4.71 -12.71
N ILE A 56 -22.31 -3.59 -12.74
CA ILE A 56 -22.60 -2.40 -11.92
C ILE A 56 -24.01 -1.88 -12.22
N GLU A 57 -24.39 -1.73 -13.50
CA GLU A 57 -25.72 -1.28 -13.91
C GLU A 57 -26.85 -2.21 -13.42
N LYS A 58 -26.59 -3.51 -13.27
CA LYS A 58 -27.55 -4.46 -12.65
C LYS A 58 -27.64 -4.26 -11.15
N ILE A 59 -26.50 -4.12 -10.46
CA ILE A 59 -26.44 -3.91 -9.00
C ILE A 59 -27.07 -2.58 -8.61
N GLU A 60 -26.87 -1.53 -9.42
CA GLU A 60 -27.52 -0.22 -9.27
C GLU A 60 -29.05 -0.34 -9.31
N LYS A 61 -29.60 -1.12 -10.24
CA LYS A 61 -31.06 -1.35 -10.34
C LYS A 61 -31.62 -2.05 -9.10
N GLU A 62 -30.80 -2.80 -8.37
CA GLU A 62 -31.18 -3.49 -7.14
C GLU A 62 -30.97 -2.62 -5.88
N ASN A 63 -30.61 -1.34 -6.01
CA ASN A 63 -30.32 -0.41 -4.90
C ASN A 63 -29.27 -0.94 -3.92
N CYS A 64 -28.37 -1.80 -4.38
CA CYS A 64 -27.35 -2.45 -3.56
C CYS A 64 -25.94 -1.87 -3.79
N LEU A 65 -25.86 -0.70 -4.43
CA LEU A 65 -24.61 0.03 -4.64
C LEU A 65 -24.41 1.05 -3.51
N ILE A 66 -23.27 0.97 -2.83
CA ILE A 66 -22.80 1.99 -1.90
C ILE A 66 -21.59 2.65 -2.55
N GLU A 67 -21.77 3.87 -3.04
CA GLU A 67 -20.65 4.66 -3.54
C GLU A 67 -19.89 5.27 -2.35
N LEU A 68 -18.63 4.90 -2.21
CA LEU A 68 -17.75 5.52 -1.23
C LEU A 68 -17.13 6.77 -1.87
N PRO A 69 -17.39 7.98 -1.33
CA PRO A 69 -16.72 9.21 -1.75
C PRO A 69 -15.20 9.10 -1.58
N PHE A 70 -14.44 10.00 -2.22
CA PHE A 70 -13.00 9.97 -2.04
C PHE A 70 -12.69 10.25 -0.57
N THR A 71 -11.67 9.60 -0.03
CA THR A 71 -11.26 9.81 1.36
C THR A 71 -10.94 11.29 1.64
N SER A 72 -10.45 12.02 0.62
CA SER A 72 -10.23 13.47 0.65
C SER A 72 -11.52 14.29 0.77
N GLU A 73 -12.66 13.76 0.32
CA GLU A 73 -13.98 14.42 0.36
C GLU A 73 -14.71 14.19 1.70
N THR A 74 -14.40 13.10 2.41
CA THR A 74 -15.09 12.73 3.66
C THR A 74 -14.31 12.97 4.93
N ILE A 75 -12.99 12.82 4.90
CA ILE A 75 -12.21 12.92 6.13
C ILE A 75 -11.96 14.39 6.39
N ASN A 76 -12.53 14.92 7.46
CA ASN A 76 -12.21 16.27 7.94
C ASN A 76 -10.93 16.24 8.80
N LEU A 77 -10.40 17.43 9.10
CA LEU A 77 -9.18 17.56 9.90
C LEU A 77 -9.29 16.96 11.32
N SER A 78 -10.48 17.02 11.94
CA SER A 78 -10.71 16.43 13.26
C SER A 78 -10.64 14.91 13.23
N ASP A 79 -11.24 14.27 12.24
CA ASP A 79 -11.25 12.82 12.07
C ASP A 79 -9.83 12.31 11.80
N LEU A 80 -9.08 13.02 10.96
CA LEU A 80 -7.66 12.73 10.72
C LEU A 80 -6.82 12.84 12.00
N THR A 81 -7.08 13.87 12.81
CA THR A 81 -6.39 14.07 14.09
C THR A 81 -6.70 12.95 15.08
N LEU A 82 -7.95 12.50 15.14
CA LEU A 82 -8.36 11.37 15.97
C LEU A 82 -7.73 10.07 15.49
N PHE A 83 -7.69 9.84 14.17
CA PHE A 83 -7.05 8.68 13.57
C PHE A 83 -5.55 8.63 13.93
N ILE A 84 -4.81 9.71 13.69
CA ILE A 84 -3.39 9.82 14.03
C ILE A 84 -3.16 9.56 15.53
N LYS A 85 -4.00 10.14 16.40
CA LYS A 85 -3.93 9.89 17.85
C LYS A 85 -4.13 8.41 18.18
N SER A 86 -5.11 7.76 17.55
CA SER A 86 -5.39 6.35 17.78
C SER A 86 -4.23 5.45 17.36
N GLU A 87 -3.61 5.72 16.21
CA GLU A 87 -2.46 4.97 15.71
C GLU A 87 -1.22 5.18 16.59
N LEU A 88 -0.93 6.42 17.01
CA LEU A 88 0.17 6.70 17.94
C LEU A 88 -0.03 6.00 19.29
N ASN A 89 -1.27 5.93 19.78
CA ASN A 89 -1.59 5.19 20.99
C ASN A 89 -1.38 3.68 20.84
N LEU A 90 -1.69 3.10 19.67
CA LEU A 90 -1.43 1.67 19.40
C LEU A 90 0.07 1.35 19.49
N ILE A 91 0.92 2.27 19.03
CA ILE A 91 2.39 2.14 19.05
C ILE A 91 2.98 2.65 20.38
N GLN A 92 2.13 3.01 21.36
CA GLN A 92 2.53 3.53 22.68
C GLN A 92 3.47 4.75 22.60
N ARG A 93 3.28 5.59 21.56
CA ARG A 93 4.07 6.81 21.35
C ARG A 93 3.31 8.03 21.80
N HIS A 94 3.87 8.74 22.78
CA HIS A 94 3.34 10.02 23.24
C HIS A 94 4.00 11.16 22.48
N ILE A 95 3.24 11.76 21.56
CA ILE A 95 3.60 12.98 20.85
C ILE A 95 2.74 14.13 21.40
N SER A 96 3.27 15.35 21.45
CA SER A 96 2.53 16.51 21.92
C SER A 96 1.33 16.83 21.01
N ASP A 97 0.24 17.31 21.60
CA ASP A 97 -0.96 17.69 20.84
C ASP A 97 -0.69 18.75 19.76
N SER A 98 0.27 19.65 19.99
CA SER A 98 0.68 20.68 19.02
C SER A 98 1.32 20.08 17.77
N VAL A 99 2.13 19.04 17.92
CA VAL A 99 2.75 18.32 16.79
C VAL A 99 1.68 17.55 16.03
N ILE A 100 0.78 16.87 16.74
CA ILE A 100 -0.31 16.10 16.12
C ILE A 100 -1.17 17.04 15.27
N GLN A 101 -1.55 18.21 15.78
CA GLN A 101 -2.30 19.20 15.01
C GLN A 101 -1.54 19.70 13.77
N THR A 102 -0.23 19.90 13.89
CA THR A 102 0.62 20.34 12.77
C THR A 102 0.74 19.26 11.70
N LEU A 103 0.93 18.01 12.12
CA LEU A 103 0.97 16.83 11.27
C LEU A 103 -0.37 16.65 10.53
N SER A 104 -1.49 16.64 11.26
CA SER A 104 -2.83 16.53 10.67
C SER A 104 -3.06 17.61 9.63
N LYS A 105 -2.70 18.87 9.94
CA LYS A 105 -2.91 19.99 9.02
C LYS A 105 -2.05 19.85 7.76
N SER A 106 -0.81 19.40 7.90
CA SER A 106 0.12 19.24 6.77
C SER A 106 -0.33 18.10 5.84
N ILE A 107 -0.71 16.95 6.42
CA ILE A 107 -1.28 15.83 5.67
C ILE A 107 -2.56 16.29 4.98
N TYR A 108 -3.46 16.97 5.70
CA TYR A 108 -4.73 17.47 5.18
C TYR A 108 -4.56 18.37 3.95
N GLN A 109 -3.58 19.27 3.98
CA GLN A 109 -3.26 20.16 2.85
C GLN A 109 -2.72 19.41 1.62
N GLN A 110 -2.15 18.22 1.80
CA GLN A 110 -1.66 17.36 0.73
C GLN A 110 -2.72 16.37 0.22
N LEU A 111 -3.84 16.21 0.92
CA LEU A 111 -4.93 15.28 0.57
C LEU A 111 -5.57 15.60 -0.77
N ASP A 112 -5.65 16.88 -1.14
CA ASP A 112 -6.33 17.34 -2.35
C ASP A 112 -5.65 16.87 -3.65
N LYS A 113 -4.50 16.19 -3.54
CA LYS A 113 -3.68 15.77 -4.68
C LYS A 113 -3.41 14.27 -4.75
N GLN A 114 -3.77 13.45 -3.77
CA GLN A 114 -3.29 12.05 -3.73
C GLN A 114 -4.29 11.03 -3.19
N SER A 115 -4.56 10.00 -4.01
CA SER A 115 -5.33 8.79 -3.70
C SER A 115 -4.67 7.85 -2.67
N GLN A 116 -3.63 8.30 -1.95
CA GLN A 116 -2.72 7.45 -1.17
C GLN A 116 -2.61 7.87 0.31
N MET A 117 -3.59 8.61 0.83
CA MET A 117 -3.64 9.11 2.20
C MET A 117 -3.25 8.07 3.27
N PHE A 118 -3.87 6.88 3.22
CA PHE A 118 -3.61 5.84 4.21
C PHE A 118 -2.20 5.26 4.10
N TYR A 119 -1.62 5.23 2.90
CA TYR A 119 -0.25 4.78 2.71
C TYR A 119 0.74 5.78 3.33
N ILE A 120 0.54 7.08 3.08
CA ILE A 120 1.36 8.14 3.66
C ILE A 120 1.26 8.14 5.18
N LEU A 121 0.04 8.04 5.71
CA LEU A 121 -0.18 7.93 7.16
C LEU A 121 0.55 6.73 7.74
N ARG A 122 0.46 5.58 7.08
CA ARG A 122 1.15 4.36 7.52
C ARG A 122 2.67 4.50 7.50
N LEU A 123 3.24 5.20 6.51
CA LEU A 123 4.68 5.48 6.46
C LEU A 123 5.10 6.41 7.60
N ILE A 124 4.37 7.51 7.82
CA ILE A 124 4.70 8.49 8.86
C ILE A 124 4.55 7.89 10.26
N LEU A 125 3.50 7.09 10.45
CA LEU A 125 3.18 6.47 11.74
C LEU A 125 3.90 5.14 11.93
N ASN A 126 4.78 4.74 11.02
CA ASN A 126 5.58 3.54 11.20
C ASN A 126 6.51 3.70 12.41
N GLU A 127 6.48 2.74 13.33
CA GLU A 127 7.28 2.75 14.56
C GLU A 127 8.77 2.94 14.26
N SER A 128 9.29 2.25 13.24
CA SER A 128 10.71 2.32 12.90
C SER A 128 11.10 3.70 12.37
N TYR A 129 10.22 4.34 11.61
CA TYR A 129 10.43 5.69 11.08
C TYR A 129 10.39 6.74 12.19
N LEU A 130 9.46 6.61 13.15
CA LEU A 130 9.41 7.49 14.32
C LEU A 130 10.65 7.35 15.20
N ASP A 131 11.16 6.13 15.37
CA ASP A 131 12.43 5.88 16.06
C ASP A 131 13.61 6.54 15.37
N TYR A 132 13.70 6.40 14.05
CA TYR A 132 14.72 7.08 13.26
C TYR A 132 14.71 8.60 13.46
N LEU A 133 13.53 9.23 13.38
CA LEU A 133 13.41 10.67 13.60
C LEU A 133 13.85 11.09 15.01
N SER A 134 13.58 10.27 16.02
CA SER A 134 14.01 10.52 17.40
C SER A 134 15.53 10.45 17.57
N LEU A 135 16.20 9.54 16.86
CA LEU A 135 17.65 9.34 16.91
C LEU A 135 18.41 10.48 16.21
N GLU A 136 17.86 10.99 15.10
CA GLU A 136 18.43 12.11 14.33
C GLU A 136 18.35 13.47 15.06
N LYS A 137 17.76 13.53 16.27
CA LYS A 137 17.52 14.77 17.04
C LYS A 137 16.81 15.86 16.25
N LYS A 138 16.16 15.52 15.13
CA LYS A 138 15.26 16.41 14.42
C LYS A 138 14.07 16.60 15.35
N LYS A 139 13.85 17.83 15.83
CA LYS A 139 12.62 18.12 16.59
C LYS A 139 11.46 17.76 15.68
N VAL A 140 10.56 16.90 16.15
CA VAL A 140 9.33 16.56 15.42
C VAL A 140 8.53 17.84 15.13
N ASP A 141 8.69 18.87 15.98
CA ASP A 141 8.16 20.23 15.83
C ASP A 141 8.66 21.00 14.58
N SER A 142 9.80 20.61 13.99
CA SER A 142 10.40 21.29 12.82
C SER A 142 10.40 20.43 11.56
N ILE A 143 9.62 19.35 11.54
CA ILE A 143 9.49 18.52 10.34
C ILE A 143 8.63 19.29 9.35
N ASP A 144 9.26 19.85 8.33
CA ASP A 144 8.56 20.17 7.09
C ASP A 144 8.02 18.85 6.54
N PHE A 145 6.72 18.64 6.71
CA PHE A 145 5.99 17.48 6.20
C PHE A 145 5.84 17.60 4.68
N ASN A 146 6.96 17.59 3.96
CA ASN A 146 7.00 17.38 2.53
C ASN A 146 7.05 15.87 2.28
N LEU A 147 6.10 15.34 1.49
CA LEU A 147 6.05 13.91 1.15
C LEU A 147 7.36 13.40 0.57
N ASP A 148 8.01 14.19 -0.29
CA ASP A 148 9.29 13.81 -0.87
C ASP A 148 10.36 13.67 0.21
N ASN A 149 10.38 14.59 1.19
CA ASN A 149 11.30 14.49 2.33
C ASN A 149 10.98 13.29 3.22
N ILE A 150 9.70 12.99 3.44
CA ILE A 150 9.27 11.83 4.24
C ILE A 150 9.69 10.55 3.55
N LEU A 151 9.43 10.43 2.24
CA LEU A 151 9.82 9.28 1.43
C LEU A 151 11.35 9.12 1.40
N ASN A 152 12.09 10.21 1.17
CA ASN A 152 13.56 10.17 1.18
C ASN A 152 14.11 9.77 2.55
N ASN A 153 13.64 10.37 3.64
CA ASN A 153 14.05 9.99 5.00
C ASN A 153 13.71 8.53 5.30
N TYR A 154 12.59 8.03 4.78
CA TYR A 154 12.14 6.66 4.95
C TYR A 154 13.02 5.67 4.15
N ILE A 155 13.39 6.03 2.92
CA ILE A 155 14.37 5.27 2.12
C ILE A 155 15.71 5.27 2.84
N ASP A 156 16.21 6.43 3.27
CA ASP A 156 17.46 6.56 4.03
C ASP A 156 17.45 5.64 5.27
N HIS A 157 16.34 5.59 6.00
CA HIS A 157 16.18 4.71 7.15
C HIS A 157 16.28 3.22 6.77
N CYS A 158 15.67 2.82 5.65
CA CYS A 158 15.79 1.45 5.14
C CYS A 158 17.25 1.15 4.72
N GLU A 159 17.90 2.08 4.03
CA GLU A 159 19.28 1.94 3.57
C GLU A 159 20.27 1.83 4.73
N GLN A 160 20.07 2.60 5.80
CA GLN A 160 20.88 2.49 7.03
C GLN A 160 20.75 1.11 7.68
N LYS A 161 19.57 0.48 7.61
CA LYS A 161 19.28 -0.80 8.26
C LYS A 161 19.73 -2.01 7.44
N PHE A 162 19.54 -1.98 6.13
CA PHE A 162 19.77 -3.13 5.24
C PHE A 162 20.94 -2.94 4.27
N GLY A 163 21.50 -1.73 4.17
CA GLY A 163 22.50 -1.36 3.18
C GLY A 163 21.87 -0.77 1.92
N SER A 164 22.46 0.31 1.43
CA SER A 164 21.95 1.08 0.28
C SER A 164 21.85 0.24 -0.99
N LYS A 165 22.85 -0.59 -1.29
CA LYS A 165 22.82 -1.45 -2.48
C LYS A 165 21.72 -2.51 -2.42
N ILE A 166 21.52 -3.14 -1.26
CA ILE A 166 20.44 -4.11 -1.06
C ILE A 166 19.08 -3.46 -1.26
N CYS A 167 18.87 -2.28 -0.65
CA CYS A 167 17.65 -1.51 -0.83
C CYS A 167 17.45 -1.09 -2.28
N SER A 168 18.51 -0.65 -2.96
CA SER A 168 18.46 -0.25 -4.37
C SER A 168 18.02 -1.40 -5.27
N PHE A 169 18.55 -2.62 -5.10
CA PHE A 169 18.08 -3.78 -5.87
C PHE A 169 16.57 -3.98 -5.73
N ILE A 170 16.06 -3.94 -4.50
CA ILE A 170 14.66 -4.23 -4.20
C ILE A 170 13.75 -3.08 -4.68
N PHE A 171 14.08 -1.84 -4.31
CA PHE A 171 13.28 -0.66 -4.61
C PHE A 171 13.30 -0.33 -6.11
N ASN A 172 14.39 -0.60 -6.82
CA ASN A 172 14.42 -0.42 -8.27
C ASN A 172 13.45 -1.38 -8.96
N TYR A 173 13.37 -2.66 -8.55
CA TYR A 173 12.39 -3.58 -9.13
C TYR A 173 10.96 -3.19 -8.80
N ILE A 174 10.69 -2.76 -7.57
CA ILE A 174 9.35 -2.28 -7.16
C ILE A 174 8.95 -1.01 -7.91
N SER A 175 9.89 -0.07 -8.12
CA SER A 175 9.59 1.23 -8.75
C SER A 175 9.60 1.19 -10.28
N SER A 176 10.35 0.27 -10.90
CA SER A 176 10.43 0.12 -12.36
C SER A 176 9.35 -0.78 -12.96
N SER A 177 8.62 -1.52 -12.14
CA SER A 177 7.54 -2.39 -12.61
C SER A 177 6.36 -1.55 -13.13
N GLN A 178 6.09 -1.62 -14.44
CA GLN A 178 4.95 -0.94 -15.06
C GLN A 178 3.59 -1.48 -14.57
N SER A 179 3.57 -2.75 -14.18
CA SER A 179 2.46 -3.42 -13.49
C SER A 179 2.88 -3.78 -12.07
N ALA A 180 1.92 -4.00 -11.16
CA ALA A 180 2.23 -4.48 -9.82
C ALA A 180 2.99 -5.81 -9.90
N ILE A 181 4.23 -5.83 -9.40
CA ILE A 181 5.01 -7.06 -9.28
C ILE A 181 4.50 -7.89 -8.10
N SER A 182 4.22 -9.17 -8.32
CA SER A 182 3.84 -10.05 -7.21
C SER A 182 5.05 -10.34 -6.30
N GLU A 183 4.77 -10.66 -5.04
CA GLU A 183 5.81 -11.03 -4.08
C GLU A 183 6.67 -12.20 -4.57
N ILE A 184 6.05 -13.19 -5.21
CA ILE A 184 6.75 -14.37 -5.73
C ILE A 184 7.66 -13.98 -6.90
N GLU A 185 7.16 -13.18 -7.85
CA GLU A 185 7.96 -12.69 -8.98
C GLU A 185 9.15 -11.85 -8.51
N LEU A 186 8.94 -10.96 -7.55
CA LEU A 186 10.03 -10.14 -7.00
C LEU A 186 11.12 -11.01 -6.37
N LEU A 187 10.73 -12.00 -5.56
CA LEU A 187 11.67 -12.92 -4.92
C LEU A 187 12.42 -13.78 -5.93
N ASP A 188 11.75 -14.20 -7.01
CA ASP A 188 12.38 -14.99 -8.07
C ASP A 188 13.39 -14.15 -8.87
N ILE A 189 13.04 -12.92 -9.24
CA ILE A 189 13.95 -11.98 -9.93
C ILE A 189 15.18 -11.70 -9.06
N LEU A 190 14.97 -11.39 -7.79
CA LEU A 190 16.08 -11.13 -6.86
C LEU A 190 16.93 -12.39 -6.62
N SER A 191 16.34 -13.58 -6.67
CA SER A 191 17.06 -14.86 -6.60
C SER A 191 17.92 -15.14 -7.84
N CYS A 192 17.70 -14.44 -8.94
CA CYS A 192 18.54 -14.49 -10.14
C CYS A 192 19.57 -13.35 -10.22
N ASN A 193 19.59 -12.44 -9.24
CA ASN A 193 20.50 -11.30 -9.25
C ASN A 193 21.84 -11.64 -8.59
N ASN A 194 22.86 -11.92 -9.41
CA ASN A 194 24.21 -12.25 -8.92
C ASN A 194 24.86 -11.10 -8.14
N GLU A 195 24.62 -9.85 -8.52
CA GLU A 195 25.19 -8.68 -7.83
C GLU A 195 24.61 -8.56 -6.41
N PHE A 196 23.32 -8.85 -6.24
CA PHE A 196 22.70 -8.95 -4.93
C PHE A 196 23.40 -9.97 -4.03
N PHE A 197 23.68 -11.18 -4.53
CA PHE A 197 24.34 -12.21 -3.71
C PHE A 197 25.79 -11.88 -3.38
N LEU A 198 26.53 -11.26 -4.29
CA LEU A 198 27.89 -10.81 -4.02
C LEU A 198 27.93 -9.72 -2.94
N GLU A 199 26.91 -8.85 -2.92
CA GLU A 199 26.78 -7.82 -1.88
C GLU A 199 26.33 -8.42 -0.54
N TYR A 200 25.29 -9.27 -0.53
CA TYR A 200 24.70 -9.82 0.69
C TYR A 200 25.61 -10.88 1.35
N TYR A 201 26.24 -11.75 0.55
CA TYR A 201 27.15 -12.79 1.00
C TYR A 201 28.60 -12.48 0.62
N SER A 202 29.13 -11.39 1.17
CA SER A 202 30.49 -10.91 0.88
C SER A 202 31.63 -11.89 1.25
N LYS A 203 31.36 -12.92 2.07
CA LYS A 203 32.38 -13.85 2.58
C LYS A 203 32.25 -15.27 2.05
N ASP A 204 31.02 -15.80 2.00
CA ASP A 204 30.78 -17.19 1.60
C ASP A 204 29.41 -17.31 0.93
N LEU A 205 29.41 -17.79 -0.31
CA LEU A 205 28.22 -17.88 -1.14
C LEU A 205 27.52 -19.21 -0.86
N PRO A 206 26.21 -19.23 -0.57
CA PRO A 206 25.50 -20.47 -0.32
C PRO A 206 25.48 -21.34 -1.57
N LYS A 207 25.52 -22.67 -1.36
CA LYS A 207 25.45 -23.67 -2.45
C LYS A 207 24.18 -23.54 -3.31
N TYR A 208 23.09 -23.09 -2.71
CA TYR A 208 21.83 -22.83 -3.40
C TYR A 208 21.48 -21.36 -3.23
N LEU A 209 21.52 -20.62 -4.35
CA LEU A 209 21.20 -19.20 -4.38
C LEU A 209 19.69 -19.03 -4.40
N ARG A 210 19.15 -18.43 -3.33
CA ARG A 210 17.77 -17.97 -3.24
C ARG A 210 17.74 -16.70 -2.39
N PHE A 211 16.88 -15.75 -2.75
CA PHE A 211 16.71 -14.54 -1.96
C PHE A 211 16.41 -14.90 -0.49
N PRO A 212 17.14 -14.34 0.49
CA PRO A 212 16.98 -14.72 1.89
C PRO A 212 15.58 -14.39 2.41
N PRO A 213 14.76 -15.39 2.80
CA PRO A 213 13.40 -15.12 3.27
C PRO A 213 13.37 -14.26 4.53
N SER A 214 14.37 -14.39 5.40
CA SER A 214 14.51 -13.56 6.61
C SER A 214 14.74 -12.09 6.29
N LEU A 215 15.54 -11.79 5.26
CA LEU A 215 15.75 -10.42 4.79
C LEU A 215 14.45 -9.86 4.23
N TRP A 216 13.73 -10.64 3.43
CA TRP A 216 12.45 -10.23 2.87
C TRP A 216 11.42 -9.90 3.96
N ILE A 217 11.28 -10.77 4.97
CA ILE A 217 10.38 -10.55 6.10
C ILE A 217 10.74 -9.26 6.84
N ALA A 218 12.03 -9.02 7.10
CA ALA A 218 12.47 -7.80 7.78
C ALA A 218 12.18 -6.53 6.96
N ILE A 219 12.37 -6.59 5.65
CA ILE A 219 12.07 -5.47 4.74
C ILE A 219 10.56 -5.25 4.62
N LYS A 220 9.75 -6.31 4.51
CA LYS A 220 8.28 -6.21 4.50
C LYS A 220 7.75 -5.58 5.78
N TYR A 221 8.26 -6.00 6.93
CA TYR A 221 7.89 -5.43 8.21
C TYR A 221 8.17 -3.92 8.24
N MET A 222 9.35 -3.52 7.74
CA MET A 222 9.69 -2.11 7.60
C MET A 222 8.71 -1.38 6.68
N LEU A 223 8.48 -1.88 5.47
CA LEU A 223 7.49 -1.38 4.49
C LEU A 223 6.04 -1.38 4.99
N GLY A 224 5.80 -1.85 6.22
CA GLY A 224 4.52 -1.81 6.88
C GLY A 224 3.63 -3.00 6.53
N LYS A 225 4.15 -4.22 6.41
CA LYS A 225 3.34 -5.45 6.33
C LYS A 225 3.91 -6.59 7.15
#